data_AF-A0A7K3HFE1-F1
#
_entry.id   AF-A0A7K3HFE1-F1
#
_cell.length_a   1.000
_cell.length_b   1.000
_cell.length_c   1.000
_cell.angle_alpha   90.00
_cell.angle_beta   90.00
_cell.angle_gamma   90.00
#
_symmetry.space_group_name_H-M   'P 1'
#
loop_
_entity.id
_entity.type
_entity.pdbx_description
1 polymer ?
#
loop_
_entity_poly.entity_id
_entity_poly.type
_entity_poly.pdbx_seq_one_letter_code
_entity_poly.pdbx_strand_id
1 'polypeptide(L)'
;MINMPLLPSSPQYMVITPEMADLWLEHCNPETNRILSDTVYERYAKAMARGEWRTTHQGIAFDKEGKLLDGQHRLMAIKISGVSVEMLVIPGCNSETFDVLDSGHRRQAAQLLKIPHRVIVAAAARIIGQMYRMWDPVTLFDGFYDTKASTADILRAVAAWPELTTMAPIAAAAYRAAGINQPTHLVVLAQASRTEHADKIEDWANGLISGANMDQKDPRLVLRNRFFRDRVLLGTSAGRRTSYNLIAKSWNSWAQGKLLGTLKTLDGEGVIPVVGTEKFRPK
;
A
#
# COMPACT_ATOMS: atom_id res chain seq x y z
N MET A 1 0.15 2.88 46.58
CA MET A 1 1.34 2.43 45.84
C MET A 1 0.96 1.15 45.15
N ILE A 2 0.75 1.20 43.83
CA ILE A 2 0.30 0.04 43.05
C ILE A 2 1.54 -0.86 42.86
N ASN A 3 1.39 -2.14 43.23
CA ASN A 3 2.43 -3.16 43.13
C ASN A 3 2.77 -3.40 41.65
N MET A 4 3.78 -2.71 41.12
CA MET A 4 4.34 -3.08 39.82
C MET A 4 5.10 -4.40 39.98
N PRO A 5 4.90 -5.41 39.11
CA PRO A 5 5.89 -6.46 38.95
C PRO A 5 7.19 -5.81 38.46
N LEU A 6 8.34 -6.30 38.94
CA LEU A 6 9.68 -5.73 38.69
C LEU A 6 9.93 -5.49 37.19
N LEU A 7 9.66 -4.27 36.73
CA LEU A 7 10.35 -3.75 35.56
C LEU A 7 11.84 -3.82 35.88
N PRO A 8 12.68 -4.18 34.89
CA PRO A 8 14.11 -4.16 35.14
C PRO A 8 14.57 -2.73 35.45
N SER A 9 15.70 -2.59 36.13
CA SER A 9 16.30 -1.28 36.40
C SER A 9 16.97 -0.66 35.17
N SER A 10 17.24 -1.48 34.14
CA SER A 10 17.88 -1.10 32.89
C SER A 10 17.35 -1.96 31.73
N PRO A 11 17.55 -1.54 30.46
CA PRO A 11 17.12 -2.34 29.32
C PRO A 11 17.78 -3.72 29.31
N GLN A 12 16.97 -4.79 29.33
CA GLN A 12 17.49 -6.17 29.31
C GLN A 12 16.53 -7.14 28.62
N TYR A 13 17.08 -8.20 28.03
CA TYR A 13 16.28 -9.33 27.56
C TYR A 13 15.82 -10.15 28.77
N MET A 14 14.52 -10.44 28.82
CA MET A 14 13.94 -11.32 29.84
C MET A 14 12.81 -12.15 29.25
N VAL A 15 12.55 -13.30 29.88
CA VAL A 15 11.40 -14.13 29.55
C VAL A 15 10.15 -13.47 30.12
N ILE A 16 9.18 -13.22 29.25
CA ILE A 16 7.88 -12.61 29.58
C ILE A 16 6.85 -13.72 29.56
N THR A 17 6.14 -13.90 30.68
CA THR A 17 5.08 -14.91 30.80
C THR A 17 3.70 -14.34 30.42
N PRO A 18 2.70 -15.18 30.14
CA PRO A 18 1.32 -14.74 29.93
C PRO A 18 0.76 -13.88 31.06
N GLU A 19 1.09 -14.20 32.32
CA GLU A 19 0.64 -13.46 33.50
C GLU A 19 1.30 -12.08 33.57
N MET A 20 2.60 -11.99 33.25
CA MET A 20 3.30 -10.70 33.14
C MET A 20 2.68 -9.86 32.03
N ALA A 21 2.35 -10.48 30.90
CA ALA A 21 1.78 -9.79 29.76
C ALA A 21 0.38 -9.25 30.02
N ASP A 22 -0.46 -10.01 30.72
CA ASP A 22 -1.79 -9.56 31.13
C ASP A 22 -1.71 -8.34 32.05
N LEU A 23 -0.86 -8.43 33.08
CA LEU A 23 -0.65 -7.35 34.05
C LEU A 23 -0.07 -6.08 33.41
N TRP A 24 0.88 -6.22 32.47
CA TRP A 24 1.45 -5.06 31.77
C TRP A 24 0.47 -4.42 30.78
N LEU A 25 -0.51 -5.17 30.24
CA LEU A 25 -1.57 -4.62 29.39
C LEU A 25 -2.55 -3.75 30.18
N GLU A 26 -2.75 -3.99 31.48
CA GLU A 26 -3.57 -3.11 32.35
C GLU A 26 -2.99 -1.69 32.46
N HIS A 27 -1.68 -1.55 32.24
CA HIS A 27 -0.96 -0.27 32.29
C HIS A 27 -0.83 0.38 30.90
N CYS A 28 -1.52 -0.17 29.90
CA CYS A 28 -1.65 0.42 28.57
C CYS A 28 -2.69 1.54 28.61
N ASN A 29 -2.34 2.74 28.12
CA ASN A 29 -3.30 3.83 27.99
C ASN A 29 -3.93 3.82 26.59
N PRO A 30 -5.24 3.50 26.45
CA PRO A 30 -5.90 3.42 25.13
C PRO A 30 -6.03 4.77 24.42
N GLU A 31 -5.96 5.89 25.15
CA GLU A 31 -6.11 7.23 24.58
C GLU A 31 -4.84 7.71 23.86
N THR A 32 -3.67 7.20 24.27
CA THR A 32 -2.36 7.58 23.71
C THR A 32 -1.74 6.47 22.88
N ASN A 33 -2.01 5.21 23.21
CA ASN A 33 -1.45 4.07 22.48
C ASN A 33 -2.32 3.73 21.27
N ARG A 34 -1.67 3.15 20.24
CA ARG A 34 -2.37 2.76 19.00
C ARG A 34 -3.53 1.82 19.31
N ILE A 35 -4.59 1.87 18.50
CA ILE A 35 -5.68 0.88 18.61
C ILE A 35 -5.11 -0.53 18.38
N LEU A 36 -5.42 -1.45 19.29
CA LEU A 36 -5.04 -2.85 19.20
C LEU A 36 -5.67 -3.48 17.93
N SER A 37 -4.92 -4.33 17.23
CA SER A 37 -5.36 -4.91 15.95
C SER A 37 -5.33 -6.43 16.04
N ASP A 38 -6.52 -7.03 15.91
CA ASP A 38 -6.74 -8.47 15.97
C ASP A 38 -5.82 -9.24 15.04
N THR A 39 -5.77 -8.82 13.78
CA THR A 39 -4.92 -9.45 12.77
C THR A 39 -3.43 -9.46 13.14
N VAL A 40 -2.95 -8.43 13.85
CA VAL A 40 -1.51 -8.29 14.15
C VAL A 40 -1.12 -9.18 15.33
N TYR A 41 -1.86 -9.10 16.44
CA TYR A 41 -1.51 -9.90 17.61
C TYR A 41 -1.82 -11.39 17.39
N GLU A 42 -2.88 -11.75 16.65
CA GLU A 42 -3.18 -13.16 16.33
C GLU A 42 -2.08 -13.80 15.49
N ARG A 43 -1.51 -13.05 14.54
CA ARG A 43 -0.38 -13.52 13.73
C ARG A 43 0.84 -13.80 14.60
N TYR A 44 1.14 -12.91 15.54
CA TYR A 44 2.25 -13.09 16.48
C TYR A 44 2.00 -14.28 17.41
N ALA A 45 0.77 -14.43 17.93
CA ALA A 45 0.41 -15.54 18.79
C ALA A 45 0.57 -16.89 18.09
N LYS A 46 0.14 -17.00 16.83
CA LYS A 46 0.34 -18.22 16.01
C LYS A 46 1.82 -18.54 15.82
N ALA A 47 2.66 -17.53 15.57
CA ALA A 47 4.11 -17.72 15.43
C ALA A 47 4.76 -18.16 16.76
N MET A 48 4.34 -17.56 17.89
CA MET A 48 4.80 -17.95 19.23
C MET A 48 4.40 -19.39 19.57
N ALA A 49 3.13 -19.76 19.34
CA ALA A 49 2.61 -21.10 19.59
C ALA A 49 3.30 -22.19 18.76
N ARG A 50 3.81 -21.84 17.57
CA ARG A 50 4.57 -22.75 16.69
C ARG A 50 6.07 -22.79 16.98
N GLY A 51 6.56 -22.01 17.93
CA GLY A 51 8.00 -21.85 18.17
C GLY A 51 8.76 -21.16 17.02
N GLU A 52 8.03 -20.48 16.12
CA GLU A 52 8.60 -19.72 15.00
C GLU A 52 9.03 -18.31 15.44
N TRP A 53 8.62 -17.86 16.63
CA TRP A 53 9.01 -16.57 17.17
C TRP A 53 10.52 -16.51 17.42
N ARG A 54 11.15 -15.42 16.97
CA ARG A 54 12.58 -15.16 17.17
C ARG A 54 12.75 -13.89 17.99
N THR A 55 13.63 -13.94 18.99
CA THR A 55 14.04 -12.74 19.74
C THR A 55 14.67 -11.73 18.78
N THR A 56 14.26 -10.47 18.87
CA THR A 56 14.80 -9.38 18.05
C THR A 56 15.09 -8.14 18.91
N HIS A 57 15.75 -7.14 18.33
CA HIS A 57 15.97 -5.83 18.96
C HIS A 57 14.67 -5.05 19.28
N GLN A 58 13.52 -5.48 18.74
CA GLN A 58 12.24 -4.87 18.99
C GLN A 58 11.66 -5.39 20.31
N GLY A 59 11.64 -4.52 21.33
CA GLY A 59 11.25 -4.85 22.71
C GLY A 59 9.94 -4.22 23.19
N ILE A 60 9.73 -4.26 24.50
CA ILE A 60 8.59 -3.67 25.22
C ILE A 60 9.11 -2.45 25.96
N ALA A 61 8.43 -1.32 25.83
CA ALA A 61 8.88 -0.06 26.40
C ALA A 61 7.87 0.49 27.41
N PHE A 62 8.40 1.01 28.51
CA PHE A 62 7.64 1.66 29.57
C PHE A 62 8.17 3.06 29.82
N ASP A 63 7.29 3.99 30.20
CA ASP A 63 7.71 5.32 30.67
C ASP A 63 8.30 5.27 32.09
N LYS A 64 8.64 6.44 32.65
CA LYS A 64 9.19 6.56 34.00
C LYS A 64 8.16 6.24 35.08
N GLU A 65 6.87 6.37 34.75
CA GLU A 65 5.73 6.12 35.61
C GLU A 65 5.22 4.67 35.49
N GLY A 66 5.83 3.86 34.62
CA GLY A 66 5.50 2.45 34.42
C GLY A 66 4.33 2.22 33.46
N LYS A 67 3.88 3.22 32.71
CA LYS A 67 2.88 3.03 31.66
C LYS A 67 3.52 2.38 30.44
N LEU A 68 2.78 1.48 29.81
CA LEU A 68 3.20 0.83 28.58
C LEU A 68 3.19 1.86 27.43
N LEU A 69 4.33 2.02 26.76
CA LEU A 69 4.48 2.90 25.59
C LEU A 69 4.46 2.12 24.28
N ASP A 70 5.11 0.95 24.24
CA ASP A 70 5.16 0.06 23.08
C ASP A 70 5.21 -1.39 23.54
N GLY A 71 4.65 -2.29 22.72
CA GLY A 71 4.66 -3.72 22.97
C GLY A 71 3.27 -4.33 23.10
N GLN A 72 2.20 -3.55 23.10
CA GLN A 72 0.83 -4.05 23.32
C GLN A 72 0.42 -5.23 22.43
N HIS A 73 0.78 -5.27 21.13
CA HIS A 73 0.46 -6.41 20.25
C HIS A 73 1.30 -7.65 20.59
N ARG A 74 2.53 -7.45 21.07
CA ARG A 74 3.41 -8.54 21.52
C ARG A 74 2.90 -9.10 22.84
N LEU A 75 2.52 -8.24 23.78
CA LEU A 75 1.92 -8.66 25.04
C LEU A 75 0.59 -9.38 24.84
N MET A 76 -0.29 -8.84 23.99
CA MET A 76 -1.53 -9.53 23.67
C MET A 76 -1.25 -10.90 23.03
N ALA A 77 -0.26 -10.99 22.15
CA ALA A 77 0.14 -12.26 21.54
C ALA A 77 0.67 -13.28 22.55
N ILE A 78 1.50 -12.87 23.52
CA ILE A 78 1.98 -13.72 24.61
C ILE A 78 0.80 -14.20 25.46
N LYS A 79 -0.08 -13.27 25.86
CA LYS A 79 -1.30 -13.55 26.64
C LYS A 79 -2.17 -14.62 25.97
N ILE A 80 -2.50 -14.44 24.69
CA ILE A 80 -3.43 -15.36 24.00
C ILE A 80 -2.75 -16.65 23.52
N SER A 81 -1.44 -16.64 23.26
CA SER A 81 -0.73 -17.86 22.85
C SER A 81 -0.45 -18.79 24.03
N GLY A 82 -0.43 -18.24 25.26
CA GLY A 82 -0.09 -19.00 26.47
C GLY A 82 1.38 -19.41 26.54
N VAL A 83 2.25 -18.86 25.69
CA VAL A 83 3.66 -19.23 25.61
C VAL A 83 4.53 -18.10 26.14
N SER A 84 5.46 -18.42 27.03
CA SER A 84 6.48 -17.48 27.52
C SER A 84 7.54 -17.24 26.46
N VAL A 85 7.91 -15.98 26.25
CA VAL A 85 8.82 -15.56 25.17
C VAL A 85 9.87 -14.58 25.70
N GLU A 86 11.12 -14.75 25.29
CA GLU A 86 12.18 -13.79 25.57
C GLU A 86 12.05 -12.53 24.69
N MET A 87 12.02 -11.36 25.32
CA MET A 87 12.09 -10.08 24.62
C MET A 87 12.87 -9.04 25.42
N LEU A 88 13.39 -8.03 24.72
CA LEU A 88 13.97 -6.84 25.34
C LEU A 88 12.88 -6.06 26.08
N VAL A 89 13.10 -5.74 27.34
CA VAL A 89 12.25 -4.85 28.15
C VAL A 89 13.03 -3.59 28.47
N ILE A 90 12.47 -2.43 28.15
CA ILE A 90 13.10 -1.11 28.22
C ILE A 90 12.32 -0.24 29.22
N PRO A 91 12.82 -0.05 30.45
CA PRO A 91 12.17 0.76 31.49
C PRO A 91 12.53 2.25 31.35
N GLY A 92 11.67 3.14 31.87
CA GLY A 92 12.04 4.53 32.12
C GLY A 92 12.24 5.41 30.87
N CYS A 93 11.58 5.08 29.77
CA CYS A 93 11.68 5.81 28.51
C CYS A 93 11.04 7.21 28.65
N ASN A 94 11.58 8.21 27.94
CA ASN A 94 10.95 9.52 27.87
C ASN A 94 9.72 9.45 26.96
N SER A 95 8.53 9.65 27.51
CA SER A 95 7.24 9.59 26.81
C SER A 95 7.18 10.58 25.63
N GLU A 96 7.76 11.78 25.78
CA GLU A 96 7.86 12.79 24.70
C GLU A 96 8.70 12.31 23.51
N THR A 97 9.71 11.47 23.75
CA THR A 97 10.55 10.91 22.68
C THR A 97 9.84 9.73 21.98
N PHE A 98 8.98 9.02 22.69
CA PHE A 98 8.25 7.87 22.16
C PHE A 98 7.07 8.25 21.28
N ASP A 99 6.38 9.36 21.54
CA ASP A 99 5.35 9.89 20.63
C ASP A 99 5.91 10.20 19.23
N VAL A 100 7.18 10.62 19.17
CA VAL A 100 7.91 10.86 17.91
C VAL A 100 8.36 9.55 17.25
N LEU A 101 8.60 8.48 18.03
CA LEU A 101 9.00 7.17 17.52
C LEU A 101 7.82 6.29 17.09
N ASP A 102 6.68 6.40 17.78
CA ASP A 102 5.50 5.52 17.61
C ASP A 102 4.28 6.22 16.97
N SER A 103 4.41 7.48 16.55
CA SER A 103 3.55 8.08 15.51
C SER A 103 3.88 7.51 14.12
N GLY A 104 3.53 6.24 13.94
CA GLY A 104 3.05 5.69 12.68
C GLY A 104 3.91 5.94 11.43
N HIS A 105 5.22 5.75 11.49
CA HIS A 105 5.95 5.43 10.26
C HIS A 105 6.19 3.91 10.19
N ARG A 106 5.12 3.16 9.86
CA ARG A 106 5.25 2.35 8.63
C ARG A 106 5.78 3.37 7.65
N ARG A 107 7.08 3.35 7.38
CA ARG A 107 7.72 4.21 6.38
C ARG A 107 6.88 4.03 5.13
N GLN A 108 5.84 4.85 4.94
CA GLN A 108 4.93 4.69 3.82
C GLN A 108 5.89 4.79 2.65
N ALA A 109 5.92 3.81 1.75
CA ALA A 109 6.94 3.82 0.71
C ALA A 109 7.02 5.19 0.02
N ALA A 110 5.87 5.86 -0.11
CA ALA A 110 5.76 7.28 -0.45
C ALA A 110 6.69 8.22 0.33
N GLN A 111 6.81 8.15 1.65
CA GLN A 111 7.71 9.02 2.45
C GLN A 111 9.20 8.70 2.28
N LEU A 112 9.57 7.46 1.92
CA LEU A 112 10.97 7.13 1.59
C LEU A 112 11.33 7.50 0.15
N LEU A 113 10.34 7.48 -0.73
CA LEU A 113 10.46 7.98 -2.09
C LEU A 113 10.64 9.50 -2.04
N LYS A 114 11.90 9.96 -2.00
CA LYS A 114 12.29 11.37 -2.09
C LYS A 114 12.12 11.92 -3.53
N ILE A 115 10.95 11.69 -4.12
CA ILE A 115 10.61 12.06 -5.50
C ILE A 115 9.25 12.81 -5.54
N PRO A 116 9.02 13.64 -6.57
CA PRO A 116 7.69 14.20 -6.83
C PRO A 116 6.63 13.11 -6.98
N HIS A 117 5.37 13.45 -6.68
CA HIS A 117 4.21 12.55 -6.85
C HIS A 117 4.29 11.19 -6.11
N ARG A 118 5.16 11.07 -5.12
CA ARG A 118 5.46 9.84 -4.36
C ARG A 118 4.26 9.02 -3.88
N VAL A 119 3.14 9.66 -3.53
CA VAL A 119 1.90 8.99 -3.12
C VAL A 119 1.29 8.18 -4.27
N ILE A 120 1.20 8.80 -5.45
CA ILE A 120 0.66 8.18 -6.67
C ILE A 120 1.62 7.09 -7.15
N VAL A 121 2.92 7.36 -7.14
CA VAL A 121 3.97 6.41 -7.52
C VAL A 121 3.92 5.15 -6.65
N ALA A 122 3.85 5.31 -5.32
CA ALA A 122 3.75 4.17 -4.41
C ALA A 122 2.46 3.36 -4.58
N ALA A 123 1.34 4.02 -4.92
CA ALA A 123 0.08 3.33 -5.19
C ALA A 123 0.15 2.54 -6.52
N ALA A 124 0.72 3.14 -7.58
CA ALA A 124 0.90 2.49 -8.87
C ALA A 124 1.92 1.33 -8.79
N ALA A 125 2.98 1.49 -8.01
CA ALA A 125 3.98 0.46 -7.74
C ALA A 125 3.35 -0.81 -7.12
N ARG A 126 2.37 -0.67 -6.22
CA ARG A 126 1.62 -1.81 -5.66
C ARG A 126 0.81 -2.54 -6.73
N ILE A 127 0.17 -1.80 -7.64
CA ILE A 127 -0.63 -2.39 -8.72
C ILE A 127 0.29 -3.13 -9.70
N ILE A 128 1.31 -2.46 -10.23
CA ILE A 128 2.18 -3.04 -11.25
C ILE A 128 2.97 -4.23 -10.67
N GLY A 129 3.46 -4.11 -9.44
CA GLY A 129 4.22 -5.20 -8.83
C GLY A 129 3.37 -6.45 -8.58
N GLN A 130 2.09 -6.30 -8.25
CA GLN A 130 1.15 -7.42 -8.22
C GLN A 130 0.90 -8.02 -9.61
N MET A 131 0.66 -7.16 -10.62
CA MET A 131 0.44 -7.60 -11.99
C MET A 131 1.61 -8.40 -12.57
N TYR A 132 2.84 -8.04 -12.19
CA TYR A 132 4.06 -8.73 -12.63
C TYR A 132 4.62 -9.72 -11.60
N ARG A 133 3.83 -10.09 -10.58
CA ARG A 133 4.21 -11.08 -9.54
C ARG A 133 5.58 -10.82 -8.92
N MET A 134 5.87 -9.57 -8.60
CA MET A 134 7.16 -9.15 -8.02
C MET A 134 7.33 -9.54 -6.54
N TRP A 135 6.25 -9.99 -5.88
CA TRP A 135 6.23 -10.56 -4.54
C TRP A 135 4.92 -11.33 -4.33
N ASP A 136 4.91 -12.20 -3.32
CA ASP A 136 3.70 -12.89 -2.89
C ASP A 136 2.80 -11.92 -2.10
N PRO A 137 1.54 -11.70 -2.51
CA PRO A 137 0.67 -10.75 -1.83
C PRO A 137 0.26 -11.23 -0.46
N VAL A 138 0.23 -10.31 0.51
CA VAL A 138 -0.22 -10.60 1.87
C VAL A 138 -1.75 -10.51 1.96
N THR A 139 -2.36 -9.52 1.30
CA THR A 139 -3.82 -9.37 1.20
C THR A 139 -4.18 -8.75 -0.14
N LEU A 140 -4.80 -9.53 -1.03
CA LEU A 140 -5.31 -9.03 -2.30
C LEU A 140 -6.72 -8.46 -2.10
N PHE A 141 -6.87 -7.15 -2.31
CA PHE A 141 -8.19 -6.59 -2.56
C PHE A 141 -8.51 -6.78 -4.04
N ASP A 142 -9.59 -7.51 -4.32
CA ASP A 142 -10.08 -7.82 -5.68
C ASP A 142 -8.93 -8.23 -6.62
N GLY A 143 -8.00 -9.08 -6.17
CA GLY A 143 -6.89 -9.61 -6.97
C GLY A 143 -5.98 -8.60 -7.68
N PHE A 144 -6.01 -7.31 -7.31
CA PHE A 144 -5.44 -6.22 -8.10
C PHE A 144 -4.62 -5.21 -7.27
N TYR A 145 -4.81 -5.17 -5.95
CA TYR A 145 -4.10 -4.25 -5.06
C TYR A 145 -3.73 -4.91 -3.74
N ASP A 146 -2.44 -4.93 -3.42
CA ASP A 146 -1.94 -5.40 -2.13
C ASP A 146 -1.84 -4.25 -1.13
N THR A 147 -2.78 -4.20 -0.18
CA THR A 147 -2.82 -3.17 0.86
C THR A 147 -1.71 -3.31 1.90
N LYS A 148 -1.03 -4.46 1.94
CA LYS A 148 -0.02 -4.82 2.94
C LYS A 148 1.37 -5.06 2.35
N ALA A 149 1.58 -4.79 1.06
CA ALA A 149 2.90 -4.81 0.42
C ALA A 149 3.94 -4.05 1.26
N SER A 150 5.11 -4.67 1.47
CA SER A 150 6.14 -4.06 2.30
C SER A 150 6.76 -2.85 1.60
N THR A 151 7.36 -1.96 2.37
CA THR A 151 8.07 -0.81 1.80
C THR A 151 9.21 -1.24 0.88
N ALA A 152 9.91 -2.33 1.20
CA ALA A 152 10.96 -2.88 0.36
C ALA A 152 10.39 -3.36 -1.00
N ASP A 153 9.25 -4.04 -1.00
CA ASP A 153 8.60 -4.52 -2.23
C ASP A 153 8.20 -3.35 -3.13
N ILE A 154 7.64 -2.28 -2.53
CA ILE A 154 7.25 -1.08 -3.27
C ILE A 154 8.48 -0.39 -3.86
N LEU A 155 9.58 -0.27 -3.11
CA LEU A 155 10.82 0.31 -3.62
C LEU A 155 11.43 -0.54 -4.75
N ARG A 156 11.38 -1.88 -4.65
CA ARG A 156 11.78 -2.78 -5.74
C ARG A 156 10.93 -2.58 -6.99
N ALA A 157 9.62 -2.41 -6.84
CA ALA A 157 8.73 -2.12 -7.95
C ALA A 157 9.04 -0.78 -8.62
N VAL A 158 9.28 0.27 -7.85
CA VAL A 158 9.67 1.58 -8.39
C VAL A 158 11.02 1.52 -9.10
N ALA A 159 11.99 0.77 -8.55
CA ALA A 159 13.29 0.56 -9.19
C ALA A 159 13.18 -0.24 -10.50
N ALA A 160 12.31 -1.25 -10.55
CA ALA A 160 12.06 -2.06 -11.74
C ALA A 160 11.20 -1.34 -12.80
N TRP A 161 10.46 -0.30 -12.40
CA TRP A 161 9.58 0.51 -13.25
C TRP A 161 9.82 2.02 -13.03
N PRO A 162 11.00 2.54 -13.44
CA PRO A 162 11.31 3.96 -13.33
C PRO A 162 10.30 4.87 -14.05
N GLU A 163 9.56 4.32 -15.03
CA GLU A 163 8.50 4.99 -15.77
C GLU A 163 7.33 5.42 -14.88
N LEU A 164 7.13 4.74 -13.73
CA LEU A 164 6.19 5.21 -12.71
C LEU A 164 6.55 6.60 -12.19
N THR A 165 7.84 6.94 -12.15
CA THR A 165 8.28 8.28 -11.70
C THR A 165 8.19 9.28 -12.84
N THR A 166 8.68 8.94 -14.04
CA THR A 166 8.73 9.87 -15.18
C THR A 166 7.35 10.19 -15.74
N MET A 167 6.38 9.26 -15.68
CA MET A 167 5.02 9.46 -16.19
C MET A 167 4.04 10.01 -15.15
N ALA A 168 4.44 10.12 -13.88
CA ALA A 168 3.56 10.63 -12.81
C ALA A 168 2.99 12.03 -13.05
N PRO A 169 3.74 13.00 -13.62
CA PRO A 169 3.20 14.33 -13.95
C PRO A 169 2.02 14.27 -14.95
N ILE A 170 2.10 13.38 -15.95
CA ILE A 170 1.05 13.19 -16.96
C ILE A 170 -0.22 12.66 -16.31
N ALA A 171 -0.11 11.60 -15.49
CA ALA A 171 -1.25 11.05 -14.76
C ALA A 171 -1.89 12.08 -13.83
N ALA A 172 -1.07 12.92 -13.17
CA ALA A 172 -1.56 14.00 -12.32
C ALA A 172 -2.30 15.10 -13.10
N ALA A 173 -1.81 15.46 -14.29
CA ALA A 173 -2.47 16.45 -15.16
C ALA A 173 -3.80 15.92 -15.71
N ALA A 174 -3.86 14.67 -16.18
CA ALA A 174 -5.08 14.05 -16.68
C ALA A 174 -6.17 13.94 -15.58
N TYR A 175 -5.78 13.67 -14.33
CA TYR A 175 -6.73 13.70 -13.21
C TYR A 175 -7.30 15.08 -12.95
N ARG A 176 -6.48 16.14 -12.99
CA ARG A 176 -6.97 17.52 -12.83
C ARG A 176 -7.94 17.91 -13.95
N ALA A 177 -7.66 17.48 -15.18
CA ALA A 177 -8.46 17.84 -16.35
C ALA A 177 -9.75 17.02 -16.52
N ALA A 178 -9.74 15.74 -16.15
CA ALA A 178 -10.83 14.80 -16.47
C ALA A 178 -11.17 13.79 -15.37
N GLY A 179 -10.56 13.89 -14.18
CA GLY A 179 -10.82 12.98 -13.07
C GLY A 179 -10.34 11.54 -13.29
N ILE A 180 -9.45 11.30 -14.26
CA ILE A 180 -8.89 9.97 -14.55
C ILE A 180 -8.10 9.46 -13.33
N ASN A 181 -8.41 8.24 -12.87
CA ASN A 181 -7.83 7.68 -11.64
C ASN A 181 -6.29 7.55 -11.73
N GLN A 182 -5.57 8.35 -10.93
CA GLN A 182 -4.13 8.59 -11.11
C GLN A 182 -3.27 7.32 -11.04
N PRO A 183 -3.36 6.46 -9.99
CA PRO A 183 -2.49 5.28 -9.93
C PRO A 183 -2.74 4.31 -11.07
N THR A 184 -4.00 4.10 -11.46
CA THR A 184 -4.36 3.17 -12.56
C THR A 184 -3.90 3.70 -13.92
N HIS A 185 -4.04 4.99 -14.17
CA HIS A 185 -3.54 5.62 -15.38
C HIS A 185 -2.01 5.57 -15.43
N LEU A 186 -1.34 5.84 -14.31
CA LEU A 186 0.11 5.76 -14.22
C LEU A 186 0.66 4.36 -14.56
N VAL A 187 -0.03 3.30 -14.13
CA VAL A 187 0.34 1.92 -14.51
C VAL A 187 0.21 1.70 -16.02
N VAL A 188 -0.88 2.18 -16.64
CA VAL A 188 -1.07 2.07 -18.09
C VAL A 188 0.02 2.84 -18.84
N LEU A 189 0.35 4.06 -18.41
CA LEU A 189 1.42 4.86 -19.01
C LEU A 189 2.78 4.17 -18.88
N ALA A 190 3.14 3.67 -17.69
CA ALA A 190 4.41 2.99 -17.48
C ALA A 190 4.53 1.71 -18.31
N GLN A 191 3.44 0.97 -18.49
CA GLN A 191 3.40 -0.18 -19.39
C GLN A 191 3.55 0.23 -20.86
N ALA A 192 2.80 1.24 -21.30
CA ALA A 192 2.87 1.78 -22.66
C ALA A 192 4.27 2.29 -23.02
N SER A 193 5.01 2.86 -22.06
CA SER A 193 6.38 3.32 -22.27
C SER A 193 7.36 2.21 -22.69
N ARG A 194 7.00 0.93 -22.51
CA ARG A 194 7.81 -0.23 -22.89
C ARG A 194 7.31 -0.97 -24.14
N THR A 195 6.33 -0.39 -24.84
CA THR A 195 5.78 -0.97 -26.07
C THR A 195 6.16 -0.14 -27.28
N GLU A 196 5.88 -0.69 -28.47
CA GLU A 196 6.02 -0.02 -29.75
C GLU A 196 5.11 1.21 -29.93
N HIS A 197 4.30 1.55 -28.92
CA HIS A 197 3.40 2.70 -28.90
C HIS A 197 3.83 3.80 -27.92
N ALA A 198 5.07 3.73 -27.40
CA ALA A 198 5.59 4.70 -26.44
C ALA A 198 5.62 6.14 -27.00
N ASP A 199 5.87 6.29 -28.30
CA ASP A 199 5.85 7.56 -29.04
C ASP A 199 4.48 8.26 -29.00
N LYS A 200 3.41 7.48 -28.79
CA LYS A 200 2.04 8.00 -28.77
C LYS A 200 1.62 8.55 -27.39
N ILE A 201 2.42 8.38 -26.34
CA ILE A 201 2.02 8.75 -24.97
C ILE A 201 1.73 10.26 -24.84
N GLU A 202 2.50 11.10 -25.52
CA GLU A 202 2.35 12.55 -25.45
C GLU A 202 1.03 13.01 -26.09
N ASP A 203 0.72 12.52 -27.29
CA ASP A 203 -0.54 12.84 -27.97
C ASP A 203 -1.77 12.30 -27.23
N TRP A 204 -1.63 11.13 -26.60
CA TRP A 204 -2.65 10.60 -25.70
C TRP A 204 -2.91 11.55 -24.52
N ALA A 205 -1.84 11.97 -23.86
CA ALA A 205 -1.89 12.88 -22.73
C ALA A 205 -2.49 14.23 -23.13
N ASN A 206 -2.06 14.81 -24.25
CA ASN A 206 -2.54 16.09 -24.76
C ASN A 206 -4.04 16.06 -25.05
N GLY A 207 -4.55 14.98 -25.66
CA GLY A 207 -5.99 14.80 -25.86
C GLY A 207 -6.75 14.66 -24.54
N LEU A 208 -6.23 13.85 -23.61
CA LEU A 208 -6.82 13.68 -22.28
C LEU A 208 -6.74 14.91 -21.38
N ILE A 209 -5.82 15.84 -21.61
CA ILE A 209 -5.67 17.05 -20.80
C ILE A 209 -6.49 18.19 -21.41
N SER A 210 -6.31 18.45 -22.71
CA SER A 210 -7.00 19.55 -23.39
C SER A 210 -8.50 19.32 -23.51
N GLY A 211 -8.94 18.09 -23.79
CA GLY A 211 -10.34 17.79 -24.07
C GLY A 211 -10.86 18.38 -25.39
N ALA A 212 -10.00 18.93 -26.24
CA ALA A 212 -10.36 19.62 -27.48
C ALA A 212 -9.97 18.80 -28.72
N ASN A 213 -10.54 19.15 -29.88
CA ASN A 213 -10.21 18.58 -31.20
C ASN A 213 -10.29 17.04 -31.27
N MET A 214 -11.34 16.47 -30.69
CA MET A 214 -11.60 15.03 -30.70
C MET A 214 -13.01 14.74 -31.20
N ASP A 215 -13.13 13.77 -32.10
CA ASP A 215 -14.43 13.27 -32.56
C ASP A 215 -15.16 12.50 -31.45
N GLN A 216 -16.48 12.37 -31.57
CA GLN A 216 -17.31 11.66 -30.59
C GLN A 216 -16.89 10.20 -30.33
N LYS A 217 -16.22 9.57 -31.31
CA LYS A 217 -15.72 8.19 -31.22
C LYS A 217 -14.21 8.11 -30.92
N ASP A 218 -13.55 9.23 -30.61
CA ASP A 218 -12.18 9.22 -30.13
C ASP A 218 -12.13 8.51 -28.77
N PRO A 219 -11.34 7.44 -28.60
CA PRO A 219 -11.28 6.70 -27.34
C PRO A 219 -10.92 7.57 -26.13
N ARG A 220 -10.11 8.63 -26.31
CA ARG A 220 -9.73 9.58 -25.27
C ARG A 220 -10.95 10.35 -24.78
N LEU A 221 -11.77 10.86 -25.69
CA LEU A 221 -13.01 11.57 -25.34
C LEU A 221 -14.02 10.65 -24.65
N VAL A 222 -14.18 9.43 -25.15
CA VAL A 222 -15.06 8.43 -24.52
C VAL A 222 -14.61 8.08 -23.10
N LEU A 223 -13.30 7.94 -22.88
CA LEU A 223 -12.73 7.71 -21.55
C LEU A 223 -12.98 8.89 -20.61
N ARG A 224 -12.72 10.13 -21.06
CA ARG A 224 -13.00 11.34 -20.27
C ARG A 224 -14.46 11.39 -19.83
N ASN A 225 -15.39 11.23 -20.76
CA ASN A 225 -16.83 11.27 -20.48
C ASN A 225 -17.26 10.16 -19.50
N ARG A 226 -16.66 8.97 -19.60
CA ARG A 226 -16.90 7.87 -18.66
C ARG A 226 -16.47 8.24 -17.24
N PHE A 227 -15.28 8.81 -17.07
CA PHE A 227 -14.79 9.21 -15.74
C PHE A 227 -15.54 10.42 -15.16
N PHE A 228 -16.02 11.33 -16.00
CA PHE A 228 -16.90 12.42 -15.54
C PHE A 228 -18.22 11.88 -14.98
N ARG A 229 -18.88 10.96 -15.70
CA ARG A 229 -20.16 10.39 -15.28
C ARG A 229 -20.04 9.52 -14.03
N ASP A 230 -19.02 8.66 -13.96
CA ASP A 230 -18.91 7.60 -12.95
C ASP A 230 -17.80 7.87 -11.93
N ARG A 231 -17.48 9.16 -11.69
CA ARG A 231 -16.34 9.62 -10.89
C ARG A 231 -16.30 9.01 -9.48
N VAL A 232 -17.46 8.92 -8.82
CA VAL A 232 -17.56 8.37 -7.46
C VAL A 232 -17.15 6.90 -7.44
N LEU A 233 -17.70 6.10 -8.35
CA LEU A 233 -17.38 4.67 -8.43
C LEU A 233 -15.92 4.45 -8.82
N LEU A 234 -15.47 5.09 -9.90
CA LEU A 234 -14.14 4.89 -10.50
C LEU A 234 -12.99 5.54 -9.70
N GLY A 235 -13.31 6.49 -8.82
CA GLY A 235 -12.35 7.15 -7.92
C GLY A 235 -12.01 6.33 -6.67
N THR A 236 -12.81 5.33 -6.31
CA THR A 236 -12.63 4.56 -5.06
C THR A 236 -11.59 3.45 -5.19
N SER A 237 -11.15 2.92 -4.03
CA SER A 237 -10.33 1.71 -3.96
C SER A 237 -11.02 0.50 -4.60
N ALA A 238 -12.34 0.38 -4.45
CA ALA A 238 -13.13 -0.71 -5.03
C ALA A 238 -13.23 -0.61 -6.56
N GLY A 239 -13.21 0.60 -7.12
CA GLY A 239 -13.25 0.83 -8.55
C GLY A 239 -11.89 0.68 -9.27
N ARG A 240 -10.78 0.39 -8.58
CA ARG A 240 -9.43 0.43 -9.19
C ARG A 240 -9.26 -0.52 -10.37
N ARG A 241 -9.71 -1.77 -10.25
CA ARG A 241 -9.62 -2.75 -11.34
C ARG A 241 -10.44 -2.27 -12.55
N THR A 242 -11.68 -1.85 -12.31
CA THR A 242 -12.57 -1.28 -13.34
C THR A 242 -11.92 -0.06 -14.00
N SER A 243 -11.38 0.87 -13.22
CA SER A 243 -10.69 2.05 -13.72
C SER A 243 -9.50 1.68 -14.60
N TYR A 244 -8.63 0.77 -14.16
CA TYR A 244 -7.52 0.28 -14.95
C TYR A 244 -7.99 -0.33 -16.28
N ASN A 245 -8.97 -1.24 -16.24
CA ASN A 245 -9.48 -1.92 -17.43
C ASN A 245 -10.06 -0.94 -18.45
N LEU A 246 -10.83 0.06 -17.99
CA LEU A 246 -11.38 1.11 -18.86
C LEU A 246 -10.27 1.93 -19.51
N ILE A 247 -9.25 2.33 -18.73
CA ILE A 247 -8.11 3.10 -19.25
C ILE A 247 -7.32 2.25 -20.26
N ALA A 248 -7.00 1.00 -19.95
CA ALA A 248 -6.25 0.10 -20.83
C ALA A 248 -7.01 -0.17 -22.14
N LYS A 249 -8.32 -0.43 -22.11
CA LYS A 249 -9.15 -0.60 -23.32
C LYS A 249 -9.15 0.65 -24.21
N SER A 250 -9.28 1.82 -23.59
CA SER A 250 -9.27 3.07 -24.32
C SER A 250 -7.89 3.36 -24.94
N TRP A 251 -6.81 3.19 -24.16
CA TRP A 251 -5.43 3.28 -24.65
C TRP A 251 -5.19 2.33 -25.82
N ASN A 252 -5.55 1.06 -25.68
CA ASN A 252 -5.34 0.06 -26.74
C ASN A 252 -6.06 0.42 -28.03
N SER A 253 -7.31 0.90 -27.92
CA SER A 253 -8.08 1.32 -29.09
C SER A 253 -7.39 2.50 -29.77
N TRP A 254 -7.01 3.52 -29.00
CA TRP A 254 -6.39 4.73 -29.53
C TRP A 254 -4.99 4.48 -30.11
N ALA A 255 -4.14 3.75 -29.40
CA ALA A 255 -2.78 3.39 -29.85
C ALA A 255 -2.80 2.57 -31.15
N GLN A 256 -3.86 1.81 -31.39
CA GLN A 256 -4.07 1.06 -32.63
C GLN A 256 -4.88 1.81 -33.71
N GLY A 257 -5.21 3.09 -33.50
CA GLY A 257 -5.97 3.90 -34.47
C GLY A 257 -7.44 3.49 -34.62
N LYS A 258 -8.00 2.78 -33.63
CA LYS A 258 -9.39 2.30 -33.63
C LYS A 258 -10.30 3.31 -32.96
N LEU A 259 -11.44 3.56 -33.58
CA LEU A 259 -12.54 4.32 -32.98
C LEU A 259 -13.26 3.50 -31.92
N LEU A 260 -13.81 4.18 -30.91
CA LEU A 260 -14.53 3.56 -29.80
C LEU A 260 -15.88 4.24 -29.63
N GLY A 261 -16.97 3.50 -29.80
CA GLY A 261 -18.33 4.03 -29.59
C GLY A 261 -18.78 3.99 -28.11
N THR A 262 -18.35 2.99 -27.35
CA THR A 262 -18.68 2.88 -25.92
C THR A 262 -17.57 2.14 -25.18
N LEU A 263 -17.29 2.56 -23.95
CA LEU A 263 -16.31 1.95 -23.08
C LEU A 263 -17.01 1.23 -21.92
N LYS A 264 -16.95 -0.11 -21.91
CA LYS A 264 -17.63 -0.98 -20.93
C LYS A 264 -16.68 -2.00 -20.33
N THR A 265 -16.96 -2.42 -19.11
CA THR A 265 -16.43 -3.64 -18.50
C THR A 265 -17.42 -4.79 -18.71
N LEU A 266 -16.92 -6.00 -18.88
CA LEU A 266 -17.69 -7.24 -18.95
C LEU A 266 -17.60 -7.96 -17.60
N ASP A 267 -18.66 -8.68 -17.24
CA ASP A 267 -18.66 -9.49 -16.02
C ASP A 267 -17.63 -10.62 -16.12
N GLY A 268 -16.86 -10.83 -15.05
CA GLY A 268 -15.79 -11.81 -15.01
C GLY A 268 -14.55 -11.45 -15.86
N GLU A 269 -14.48 -10.23 -16.42
CA GLU A 269 -13.30 -9.83 -17.18
C GLU A 269 -12.06 -9.73 -16.28
N GLY A 270 -10.99 -10.39 -16.70
CA GLY A 270 -9.69 -10.27 -16.06
C GLY A 270 -9.06 -8.89 -16.27
N VAL A 271 -7.81 -8.76 -15.86
CA VAL A 271 -7.01 -7.55 -16.07
C VAL A 271 -6.66 -7.40 -17.55
N ILE A 272 -7.15 -6.34 -18.18
CA ILE A 272 -6.92 -6.08 -19.61
C ILE A 272 -5.43 -5.74 -19.83
N PRO A 273 -4.72 -6.44 -20.72
CA PRO A 273 -3.34 -6.07 -21.06
C PRO A 273 -3.28 -4.76 -21.83
N VAL A 274 -2.29 -3.94 -21.51
CA VAL A 274 -1.87 -2.85 -22.40
C VAL A 274 -1.27 -3.49 -23.64
N VAL A 275 -1.69 -3.04 -24.83
CA VAL A 275 -1.23 -3.56 -26.12
C VAL A 275 0.29 -3.46 -26.23
N GLY A 276 0.95 -4.56 -26.59
CA GLY A 276 2.41 -4.67 -26.71
C GLY A 276 3.14 -5.13 -25.43
N THR A 277 2.39 -5.45 -24.36
CA THR A 277 2.96 -5.96 -23.09
C THR A 277 3.06 -7.48 -23.01
N GLU A 278 2.57 -8.20 -24.00
CA GLU A 278 2.52 -9.67 -24.05
C GLU A 278 3.92 -10.28 -23.89
N LYS A 279 4.94 -9.58 -24.37
CA LYS A 279 6.35 -10.01 -24.36
C LYS A 279 7.03 -10.02 -22.98
N PHE A 280 6.45 -9.38 -21.97
CA PHE A 280 7.05 -9.28 -20.63
C PHE A 280 6.08 -9.56 -19.47
N ARG A 281 4.89 -10.14 -19.73
CA ARG A 281 4.02 -10.63 -18.66
C ARG A 281 4.51 -11.97 -18.10
N PRO A 282 4.38 -12.20 -16.78
CA PRO A 282 4.63 -13.52 -16.21
C PRO A 282 3.67 -14.54 -16.82
N LYS A 283 4.16 -15.76 -17.09
CA LYS A 283 3.33 -16.90 -17.49
C LYS A 283 2.43 -17.38 -16.34
#